data_AF-A0A661M031-F1
#
_entry.id   AF-A0A661M031-F1
#
_cell.length_a   1.000
_cell.length_b   1.000
_cell.length_c   1.000
_cell.angle_alpha   90.00
_cell.angle_beta   90.00
_cell.angle_gamma   90.00
#
_symmetry.space_group_name_H-M   'P 1'
#
loop_
_entity.id
_entity.type
_entity.pdbx_description
1 polymer ?
#
loop_
_entity_poly.entity_id
_entity_poly.type
_entity_poly.pdbx_seq_one_letter_code
_entity_poly.pdbx_strand_id
1 'polypeptide(L)'
;MRKLVFHTIIIFFLFLSMSSIAIANDASQALVAQGRAALFDNGSWTYSGIIEANSYFQQAVNEDADDQEANFFYAITRILAFALEQGTGSGLETFRDVLEAFGFTRNNNDSIEDFPYAEPTQIFSSNVLPENAPNGEQVRAFLADEFVPLLDDAMASNLSKVSDQFDTIITADETGDTEVEVDYGDVLLIKAAYYALKGSLLFFASYDMDVNLRDISLISAMGFLQIQRDILDKYPAALQLLSDPDNHLDESKQAFLNAIDAYIAAYDFITAEEDEQANDLFFFDSDEE
;
A
#
# COMPACT_ATOMS: atom_id res chain seq x y z
N MET A 1 9.42 66.81 -14.15
CA MET A 1 9.67 66.54 -12.72
C MET A 1 8.29 66.43 -12.07
N ARG A 2 7.77 65.33 -11.54
CA ARG A 2 8.21 63.98 -11.15
C ARG A 2 6.92 63.13 -11.25
N LYS A 3 6.93 62.03 -12.00
CA LYS A 3 6.92 60.63 -11.51
C LYS A 3 5.67 60.31 -10.67
N LEU A 4 4.75 59.49 -11.18
CA LEU A 4 4.77 58.01 -11.14
C LEU A 4 4.34 57.52 -9.74
N VAL A 5 3.61 56.40 -9.71
CA VAL A 5 3.11 55.66 -8.53
C VAL A 5 1.67 56.01 -8.12
N PHE A 6 0.70 55.53 -8.90
CA PHE A 6 -0.60 55.07 -8.39
C PHE A 6 -1.19 54.04 -9.37
N HIS A 7 -0.38 53.03 -9.73
CA HIS A 7 -0.73 51.91 -10.61
C HIS A 7 -0.15 50.57 -10.07
N THR A 8 0.01 50.43 -8.75
CA THR A 8 0.78 49.30 -8.18
C THR A 8 0.23 48.76 -6.86
N ILE A 9 -1.10 48.74 -6.66
CA ILE A 9 -1.71 48.03 -5.50
C ILE A 9 -2.90 47.15 -5.91
N ILE A 10 -3.28 47.09 -7.19
CA ILE A 10 -4.36 46.19 -7.68
C ILE A 10 -3.83 45.02 -8.54
N ILE A 11 -2.51 44.96 -8.80
CA ILE A 11 -1.87 43.87 -9.57
C ILE A 11 -1.05 42.91 -8.68
N PHE A 12 -0.92 43.17 -7.37
CA PHE A 12 -0.13 42.33 -6.45
C PHE A 12 -0.97 41.36 -5.58
N PHE A 13 -2.31 41.39 -5.70
CA PHE A 13 -3.21 40.44 -5.02
C PHE A 13 -3.98 39.53 -5.98
N LEU A 14 -3.55 39.48 -7.25
CA LEU A 14 -4.08 38.59 -8.30
C LEU A 14 -3.05 37.52 -8.71
N PHE A 15 -2.17 37.15 -7.77
CA PHE A 15 -1.12 36.13 -7.91
C PHE A 15 -1.13 35.10 -6.77
N LEU A 16 -2.29 34.89 -6.14
CA LEU A 16 -2.49 33.84 -5.13
C LEU A 16 -3.73 33.04 -5.51
N SER A 17 -3.52 31.75 -5.73
CA SER A 17 -4.49 30.73 -6.20
C SER A 17 -4.92 30.82 -7.67
N MET A 18 -3.95 30.87 -8.60
CA MET A 18 -4.12 29.94 -9.72
C MET A 18 -3.65 28.60 -9.17
N SER A 19 -4.60 27.75 -8.77
CA SER A 19 -4.36 26.31 -8.79
C SER A 19 -3.91 26.02 -10.21
N SER A 20 -2.61 25.93 -10.42
CA SER A 20 -2.07 25.36 -11.64
C SER A 20 -2.71 23.98 -11.72
N ILE A 21 -3.64 23.80 -12.66
CA ILE A 21 -3.93 22.49 -13.19
C ILE A 21 -2.56 22.03 -13.69
N ALA A 22 -1.88 21.23 -12.88
CA ALA A 22 -0.56 20.71 -13.21
C ALA A 22 -0.80 19.70 -14.33
N ILE A 23 -0.67 20.19 -15.57
CA ILE A 23 -0.63 19.30 -16.73
C ILE A 23 0.73 18.62 -16.64
N ALA A 24 0.70 17.31 -16.43
CA ALA A 24 1.89 16.49 -16.39
C ALA A 24 2.76 16.71 -17.63
N ASN A 25 4.07 16.73 -17.45
CA ASN A 25 4.99 16.89 -18.58
C ASN A 25 5.06 15.63 -19.46
N ASP A 26 5.42 15.81 -20.73
CA ASP A 26 5.46 14.72 -21.73
C ASP A 26 6.39 13.55 -21.33
N ALA A 27 7.47 13.83 -20.56
CA ALA A 27 8.43 12.82 -20.16
C ALA A 27 7.87 11.92 -19.05
N SER A 28 7.19 12.50 -18.06
CA SER A 28 6.44 11.76 -17.04
C SER A 28 5.34 10.92 -17.69
N GLN A 29 4.56 11.49 -18.61
CA GLN A 29 3.48 10.79 -19.29
C GLN A 29 3.97 9.61 -20.14
N ALA A 30 5.14 9.73 -20.78
CA ALA A 30 5.76 8.61 -21.49
C ALA A 30 6.16 7.45 -20.54
N LEU A 31 6.57 7.76 -19.31
CA LEU A 31 6.88 6.78 -18.27
C LEU A 31 5.61 6.17 -17.68
N VAL A 32 4.56 6.96 -17.46
CA VAL A 32 3.23 6.46 -17.05
C VAL A 32 2.71 5.45 -18.06
N ALA A 33 2.78 5.76 -19.37
CA ALA A 33 2.36 4.83 -20.42
C ALA A 33 3.16 3.52 -20.40
N GLN A 34 4.47 3.57 -20.13
CA GLN A 34 5.30 2.36 -19.98
C GLN A 34 4.92 1.56 -18.73
N GLY A 35 4.67 2.25 -17.62
CA GLY A 35 4.24 1.62 -16.37
C GLY A 35 2.88 0.93 -16.52
N ARG A 36 1.92 1.58 -17.17
CA ARG A 36 0.60 1.00 -17.45
C ARG A 36 0.69 -0.22 -18.37
N ALA A 37 1.48 -0.13 -19.44
CA ALA A 37 1.70 -1.26 -20.34
C ALA A 37 2.30 -2.47 -19.62
N ALA A 38 3.25 -2.26 -18.71
CA ALA A 38 3.84 -3.33 -17.89
C ALA A 38 2.87 -3.88 -16.84
N LEU A 39 2.08 -3.02 -16.19
CA LEU A 39 1.15 -3.42 -15.12
C LEU A 39 0.01 -4.27 -15.66
N PHE A 40 -0.64 -3.80 -16.72
CA PHE A 40 -1.88 -4.39 -17.21
C PHE A 40 -1.65 -5.50 -18.24
N ASP A 41 -0.60 -5.40 -19.08
CA ASP A 41 -0.22 -6.38 -20.11
C ASP A 41 -1.42 -6.98 -20.88
N ASN A 42 -2.33 -6.12 -21.35
CA ASN A 42 -3.56 -6.51 -22.06
C ASN A 42 -4.42 -7.55 -21.29
N GLY A 43 -4.63 -7.29 -20.00
CA GLY A 43 -5.36 -8.14 -19.06
C GLY A 43 -4.55 -9.30 -18.48
N SER A 44 -3.28 -9.48 -18.89
CA SER A 44 -2.42 -10.57 -18.44
C SER A 44 -1.46 -10.12 -17.35
N TRP A 45 -2.01 -9.74 -16.20
CA TRP A 45 -1.22 -9.20 -15.10
C TRP A 45 -0.17 -10.20 -14.60
N THR A 46 1.05 -9.70 -14.37
CA THR A 46 2.17 -10.51 -13.88
C THR A 46 2.87 -9.89 -12.69
N TYR A 47 3.51 -10.72 -11.88
CA TYR A 47 4.34 -10.27 -10.76
C TYR A 47 5.55 -9.46 -11.25
N SER A 48 6.19 -9.87 -12.36
CA SER A 48 7.27 -9.09 -12.97
C SER A 48 6.77 -7.74 -13.52
N GLY A 49 5.59 -7.73 -14.15
CA GLY A 49 4.92 -6.52 -14.64
C GLY A 49 4.64 -5.51 -13.53
N ILE A 50 4.20 -5.95 -12.35
CA ILE A 50 4.00 -5.08 -11.17
C ILE A 50 5.31 -4.40 -10.73
N ILE A 51 6.41 -5.16 -10.66
CA ILE A 51 7.72 -4.62 -10.25
C ILE A 51 8.24 -3.63 -11.30
N GLU A 52 8.13 -3.97 -12.59
CA GLU A 52 8.55 -3.11 -13.68
C GLU A 52 7.71 -1.82 -13.72
N ALA A 53 6.39 -1.92 -13.59
CA ALA A 53 5.48 -0.80 -13.52
C ALA A 53 5.81 0.13 -12.35
N ASN A 54 6.07 -0.43 -11.16
CA ASN A 54 6.49 0.34 -10.00
C ASN A 54 7.73 1.21 -10.29
N SER A 55 8.73 0.64 -11.00
CA SER A 55 9.93 1.39 -11.39
C SER A 55 9.62 2.52 -12.37
N TYR A 56 8.72 2.31 -13.33
CA TYR A 56 8.31 3.36 -14.28
C TYR A 56 7.53 4.48 -13.60
N PHE A 57 6.57 4.15 -12.73
CA PHE A 57 5.80 5.17 -12.01
C PHE A 57 6.68 5.95 -11.01
N GLN A 58 7.64 5.29 -10.35
CA GLN A 58 8.64 5.99 -9.54
C GLN A 58 9.45 7.00 -10.37
N GLN A 59 9.90 6.60 -11.56
CA GLN A 59 10.63 7.49 -12.47
C GLN A 59 9.75 8.64 -12.95
N ALA A 60 8.47 8.38 -13.24
CA ALA A 60 7.50 9.40 -13.63
C ALA A 60 7.33 10.46 -12.53
N VAL A 61 7.12 10.05 -11.28
CA VAL A 61 7.05 10.96 -10.12
C VAL A 61 8.35 11.76 -9.93
N ASN A 62 9.51 11.17 -10.22
CA ASN A 62 10.78 11.89 -10.15
C ASN A 62 10.94 12.94 -11.28
N GLU A 63 10.36 12.68 -12.45
CA GLU A 63 10.35 13.59 -13.59
C GLU A 63 9.32 14.71 -13.41
N ASP A 64 8.16 14.39 -12.85
CA ASP A 64 7.10 15.34 -12.52
C ASP A 64 6.43 14.97 -11.19
N ALA A 65 6.82 15.65 -10.11
CA ALA A 65 6.31 15.37 -8.77
C ALA A 65 4.82 15.74 -8.59
N ASP A 66 4.24 16.51 -9.51
CA ASP A 66 2.84 16.93 -9.48
C ASP A 66 1.97 16.19 -10.52
N ASP A 67 2.52 15.22 -11.27
CA ASP A 67 1.76 14.31 -12.13
C ASP A 67 0.88 13.40 -11.26
N GLN A 68 -0.43 13.67 -11.27
CA GLN A 68 -1.40 12.99 -10.42
C GLN A 68 -1.53 11.51 -10.76
N GLU A 69 -1.48 11.15 -12.05
CA GLU A 69 -1.62 9.77 -12.51
C GLU A 69 -0.39 8.94 -12.13
N ALA A 70 0.80 9.51 -12.33
CA ALA A 70 2.05 8.89 -11.87
C ALA A 70 2.03 8.65 -10.36
N ASN A 71 1.59 9.64 -9.58
CA ASN A 71 1.48 9.52 -8.13
C ASN A 71 0.43 8.49 -7.71
N PHE A 72 -0.74 8.45 -8.36
CA PHE A 72 -1.78 7.47 -8.10
C PHE A 72 -1.26 6.04 -8.29
N PHE A 73 -0.74 5.74 -9.49
CA PHE A 73 -0.26 4.39 -9.78
C PHE A 73 0.95 4.01 -8.92
N TYR A 74 1.89 4.93 -8.70
CA TYR A 74 3.06 4.63 -7.85
C TYR A 74 2.65 4.31 -6.41
N ALA A 75 1.64 5.01 -5.85
CA ALA A 75 1.14 4.73 -4.51
C ALA A 75 0.58 3.32 -4.35
N ILE A 76 0.02 2.74 -5.42
CA ILE A 76 -0.51 1.37 -5.44
C ILE A 76 0.62 0.38 -5.68
N THR A 77 1.37 0.57 -6.77
CA THR A 77 2.38 -0.40 -7.20
C THR A 77 3.51 -0.52 -6.19
N ARG A 78 3.83 0.52 -5.41
CA ARG A 78 4.88 0.41 -4.39
C ARG A 78 4.52 -0.56 -3.26
N ILE A 79 3.25 -0.68 -2.92
CA ILE A 79 2.77 -1.64 -1.91
C ILE A 79 2.83 -3.06 -2.48
N LEU A 80 2.38 -3.23 -3.73
CA LEU A 80 2.41 -4.53 -4.41
C LEU A 80 3.86 -5.00 -4.67
N ALA A 81 4.73 -4.11 -5.15
CA ALA A 81 6.14 -4.39 -5.40
C ALA A 81 6.89 -4.72 -4.11
N PHE A 82 6.60 -4.05 -2.99
CA PHE A 82 7.13 -4.40 -1.67
C PHE A 82 6.80 -5.84 -1.24
N ALA A 83 5.74 -6.44 -1.81
CA ALA A 83 5.41 -7.84 -1.57
C ALA A 83 6.29 -8.84 -2.37
N LEU A 84 6.97 -8.37 -3.41
CA LEU A 84 7.59 -9.19 -4.46
C LEU A 84 9.10 -8.94 -4.61
N GLU A 85 9.54 -7.71 -4.37
CA GLU A 85 10.94 -7.30 -4.46
C GLU A 85 11.76 -7.95 -3.36
N GLN A 86 13.00 -8.31 -3.68
CA GLN A 86 13.96 -8.79 -2.70
C GLN A 86 14.64 -7.60 -2.04
N GLY A 87 14.79 -7.64 -0.71
CA GLY A 87 15.56 -6.64 0.01
C GLY A 87 17.04 -6.63 -0.35
N THR A 88 17.81 -5.81 0.35
CA THR A 88 19.27 -5.75 0.19
C THR A 88 19.97 -6.96 0.81
N GLY A 89 19.24 -7.76 1.59
CA GLY A 89 19.72 -8.93 2.31
C GLY A 89 20.34 -8.59 3.67
N SER A 90 20.11 -7.35 4.15
CA SER A 90 20.64 -6.87 5.43
C SER A 90 19.72 -7.18 6.62
N GLY A 91 18.45 -7.50 6.35
CA GLY A 91 17.43 -7.80 7.35
C GLY A 91 16.13 -8.27 6.69
N LEU A 92 15.02 -8.10 7.41
CA LEU A 92 13.67 -8.19 6.84
C LEU A 92 13.33 -6.81 6.30
N GLU A 93 13.40 -6.60 4.99
CA GLU A 93 13.18 -5.29 4.37
C GLU A 93 11.91 -5.31 3.51
N THR A 94 11.54 -6.48 2.97
CA THR A 94 10.31 -6.67 2.18
C THR A 94 9.51 -7.89 2.67
N PHE A 95 8.25 -8.04 2.25
CA PHE A 95 7.51 -9.28 2.58
C PHE A 95 8.13 -10.51 1.94
N ARG A 96 8.83 -10.36 0.82
CA ARG A 96 9.59 -11.46 0.24
C ARG A 96 10.66 -11.95 1.21
N ASP A 97 11.40 -11.04 1.87
CA ASP A 97 12.40 -11.43 2.85
C ASP A 97 11.76 -12.17 4.04
N VAL A 98 10.59 -11.73 4.49
CA VAL A 98 9.81 -12.40 5.54
C VAL A 98 9.41 -13.82 5.11
N LEU A 99 8.85 -13.97 3.91
CA LEU A 99 8.44 -15.28 3.38
C LEU A 99 9.65 -16.21 3.21
N GLU A 100 10.75 -15.72 2.63
CA GLU A 100 11.99 -16.48 2.47
C GLU A 100 12.58 -16.90 3.83
N ALA A 101 12.51 -16.03 4.84
CA ALA A 101 12.94 -16.35 6.20
C ALA A 101 12.05 -17.42 6.87
N PHE A 102 10.77 -17.49 6.51
CA PHE A 102 9.87 -18.59 6.89
C PHE A 102 10.01 -19.85 6.02
N GLY A 103 10.93 -19.85 5.05
CA GLY A 103 11.30 -21.01 4.25
C GLY A 103 10.53 -21.16 2.94
N PHE A 104 9.72 -20.18 2.57
CA PHE A 104 9.16 -20.10 1.22
C PHE A 104 10.27 -19.78 0.22
N THR A 105 10.08 -20.17 -1.04
CA THR A 105 11.00 -19.80 -2.12
C THR A 105 10.24 -19.25 -3.31
N ARG A 106 10.71 -18.16 -3.92
CA ARG A 106 10.11 -17.62 -5.14
C ARG A 106 10.14 -18.71 -6.22
N ASN A 107 8.97 -19.07 -6.73
CA ASN A 107 8.85 -20.03 -7.84
C ASN A 107 8.94 -19.29 -9.19
N ASN A 108 8.87 -20.02 -10.30
CA ASN A 108 8.89 -19.43 -11.64
C ASN A 108 7.51 -18.95 -12.12
N ASN A 109 6.50 -18.95 -11.25
CA ASN A 109 5.18 -18.49 -11.63
C ASN A 109 5.14 -16.97 -11.65
N ASP A 110 4.79 -16.42 -12.79
CA ASP A 110 4.73 -14.98 -12.98
C ASP A 110 3.30 -14.47 -13.10
N SER A 111 2.30 -15.35 -13.26
CA SER A 111 0.88 -14.96 -13.29
C SER A 111 0.39 -14.63 -11.89
N ILE A 112 -0.41 -13.56 -11.75
CA ILE A 112 -1.06 -13.22 -10.48
C ILE A 112 -2.15 -14.21 -10.06
N GLU A 113 -2.61 -15.08 -10.98
CA GLU A 113 -3.64 -16.09 -10.71
C GLU A 113 -3.15 -17.21 -9.79
N ASP A 114 -1.83 -17.35 -9.68
CA ASP A 114 -1.19 -18.41 -8.93
C ASP A 114 -0.20 -17.84 -7.91
N PHE A 115 -0.09 -18.48 -6.75
CA PHE A 115 0.78 -17.99 -5.70
C PHE A 115 2.28 -17.98 -6.12
N PRO A 116 3.03 -16.88 -5.90
CA PRO A 116 4.39 -16.72 -6.42
C PRO A 116 5.45 -17.49 -5.64
N TYR A 117 5.07 -18.19 -4.57
CA TYR A 117 6.02 -18.88 -3.71
C TYR A 117 5.71 -20.37 -3.63
N ALA A 118 6.76 -21.18 -3.63
CA ALA A 118 6.65 -22.59 -3.29
C ALA A 118 6.55 -22.75 -1.77
N GLU A 119 5.73 -23.70 -1.33
CA GLU A 119 5.62 -24.05 0.08
C GLU A 119 6.99 -24.47 0.66
N PRO A 120 7.24 -24.18 1.95
CA PRO A 120 8.43 -24.65 2.63
C PRO A 120 8.49 -26.18 2.67
N THR A 121 9.70 -26.70 2.93
CA THR A 121 9.89 -28.16 3.06
C THR A 121 9.11 -28.69 4.27
N GLN A 122 8.34 -29.75 4.05
CA GLN A 122 7.55 -30.39 5.09
C GLN A 122 8.40 -31.36 5.94
N ILE A 123 8.22 -31.33 7.26
CA ILE A 123 8.71 -32.34 8.21
C ILE A 123 7.49 -32.88 8.97
N PHE A 124 7.38 -34.21 9.09
CA PHE A 124 6.21 -34.87 9.70
C PHE A 124 4.87 -34.52 9.03
N SER A 125 4.86 -34.29 7.72
CA SER A 125 3.67 -33.82 6.98
C SER A 125 3.12 -32.47 7.44
N SER A 126 3.95 -31.67 8.13
CA SER A 126 3.67 -30.28 8.50
C SER A 126 4.76 -29.37 7.96
N ASN A 127 4.38 -28.16 7.57
CA ASN A 127 5.34 -27.09 7.30
C ASN A 127 6.01 -26.74 8.64
N VAL A 128 7.33 -26.95 8.73
CA VAL A 128 8.12 -26.60 9.90
C VAL A 128 9.01 -25.44 9.53
N LEU A 129 8.99 -24.39 10.35
CA LEU A 129 9.79 -23.20 10.08
C LEU A 129 11.30 -23.50 10.14
N PRO A 130 12.12 -22.88 9.26
CA PRO A 130 13.57 -22.97 9.30
C PRO A 130 14.14 -22.61 10.67
N GLU A 131 15.34 -23.12 11.00
CA GLU A 131 16.01 -22.84 12.29
C GLU A 131 16.29 -21.34 12.50
N ASN A 132 16.51 -20.62 11.41
CA ASN A 132 16.74 -19.17 11.37
C ASN A 132 15.46 -18.36 11.08
N ALA A 133 14.27 -18.97 11.17
CA ALA A 133 13.02 -18.24 11.02
C ALA A 133 12.91 -17.11 12.06
N PRO A 134 12.35 -15.95 11.69
CA PRO A 134 12.25 -14.83 12.59
C PRO A 134 11.35 -15.19 13.78
N ASN A 135 11.67 -14.64 14.96
CA ASN A 135 10.74 -14.65 16.08
C ASN A 135 9.61 -13.63 15.85
N GLY A 136 8.59 -13.65 16.69
CA GLY A 136 7.47 -12.72 16.51
C GLY A 136 7.86 -11.26 16.74
N GLU A 137 8.91 -10.96 17.52
CA GLU A 137 9.43 -9.60 17.67
C GLU A 137 10.06 -9.06 16.39
N GLN A 138 10.84 -9.86 15.67
CA GLN A 138 11.40 -9.47 14.38
C GLN A 138 10.31 -9.21 13.34
N VAL A 139 9.23 -10.00 13.36
CA VAL A 139 8.05 -9.75 12.50
C VAL A 139 7.32 -8.47 12.92
N ARG A 140 7.10 -8.26 14.22
CA ARG A 140 6.48 -7.06 14.77
C ARG A 140 7.24 -5.81 14.35
N ALA A 141 8.56 -5.80 14.56
CA ALA A 141 9.45 -4.71 14.18
C ALA A 141 9.40 -4.46 12.67
N PHE A 142 9.48 -5.51 11.82
CA PHE A 142 9.32 -5.34 10.37
C PHE A 142 8.01 -4.63 9.99
N LEU A 143 6.88 -5.02 10.59
CA LEU A 143 5.59 -4.37 10.29
C LEU A 143 5.59 -2.89 10.68
N ALA A 144 6.17 -2.55 11.83
CA ALA A 144 6.18 -1.18 12.35
C ALA A 144 7.24 -0.28 11.68
N ASP A 145 8.43 -0.82 11.41
CA ASP A 145 9.61 -0.06 11.03
C ASP A 145 9.83 -0.03 9.51
N GLU A 146 9.30 -1.02 8.77
CA GLU A 146 9.43 -1.08 7.31
C GLU A 146 8.09 -0.85 6.61
N PHE A 147 7.05 -1.59 7.01
CA PHE A 147 5.79 -1.55 6.26
C PHE A 147 4.91 -0.32 6.56
N VAL A 148 4.82 0.11 7.83
CA VAL A 148 4.08 1.34 8.16
C VAL A 148 4.67 2.58 7.47
N PRO A 149 6.00 2.83 7.47
CA PRO A 149 6.59 3.94 6.73
C PRO A 149 6.30 3.90 5.23
N LEU A 150 6.27 2.72 4.61
CA LEU A 150 5.88 2.57 3.21
C LEU A 150 4.46 3.09 2.95
N LEU A 151 3.50 2.77 3.83
CA LEU A 151 2.12 3.27 3.74
C LEU A 151 2.07 4.78 3.95
N ASP A 152 2.81 5.30 4.93
CA ASP A 152 2.88 6.74 5.20
C ASP A 152 3.43 7.51 4.01
N ASP A 153 4.48 7.01 3.36
CA ASP A 153 5.03 7.62 2.16
C ASP A 153 4.04 7.57 0.99
N ALA A 154 3.35 6.44 0.79
CA ALA A 154 2.34 6.31 -0.26
C ALA A 154 1.20 7.33 -0.08
N MET A 155 0.74 7.53 1.16
CA MET A 155 -0.30 8.50 1.46
C MET A 155 0.21 9.95 1.39
N ALA A 156 1.32 10.26 2.06
CA ALA A 156 1.79 11.62 2.25
C ALA A 156 2.52 12.18 1.03
N SER A 157 3.27 11.36 0.30
CA SER A 157 4.07 11.82 -0.85
C SER A 157 3.35 11.65 -2.18
N ASN A 158 2.41 10.71 -2.29
CA ASN A 158 1.78 10.36 -3.56
C ASN A 158 0.27 10.62 -3.58
N LEU A 159 -0.53 9.93 -2.78
CA LEU A 159 -2.00 10.11 -2.80
C LEU A 159 -2.43 11.52 -2.36
N SER A 160 -1.60 12.25 -1.63
CA SER A 160 -1.83 13.66 -1.27
C SER A 160 -1.73 14.62 -2.46
N LYS A 161 -1.09 14.19 -3.57
CA LYS A 161 -0.92 14.95 -4.81
C LYS A 161 -2.11 14.87 -5.75
N VAL A 162 -2.97 13.87 -5.53
CA VAL A 162 -4.17 13.64 -6.32
C VAL A 162 -5.31 14.50 -5.78
N SER A 163 -5.94 15.29 -6.65
CA SER A 163 -7.01 16.25 -6.34
C SER A 163 -8.38 15.74 -6.79
N ASP A 164 -9.42 16.49 -6.42
CA ASP A 164 -10.83 16.26 -6.77
C ASP A 164 -11.16 16.47 -8.27
N GLN A 165 -10.15 16.73 -9.10
CA GLN A 165 -10.29 16.76 -10.57
C GLN A 165 -9.56 15.58 -11.24
N PHE A 166 -9.05 14.64 -10.44
CA PHE A 166 -8.41 13.45 -10.97
C PHE A 166 -9.45 12.55 -11.61
N ASP A 167 -9.11 12.13 -12.83
CA ASP A 167 -9.88 11.21 -13.65
C ASP A 167 -8.87 10.53 -14.60
N THR A 168 -8.87 9.20 -14.63
CA THR A 168 -8.13 8.41 -15.61
C THR A 168 -8.92 7.17 -16.00
N ILE A 169 -8.81 6.78 -17.27
CA ILE A 169 -9.46 5.58 -17.79
C ILE A 169 -8.41 4.50 -17.98
N ILE A 170 -8.61 3.35 -17.35
CA ILE A 170 -7.96 2.08 -17.70
C ILE A 170 -8.73 1.49 -18.86
N THR A 171 -8.11 1.51 -20.05
CA THR A 171 -8.80 1.18 -21.29
C THR A 171 -9.14 -0.31 -21.38
N ALA A 172 -10.14 -0.64 -22.19
CA ALA A 172 -10.49 -2.02 -22.54
C ALA A 172 -9.30 -2.84 -23.07
N ASP A 173 -8.41 -2.20 -23.84
CA ASP A 173 -7.20 -2.84 -24.35
C ASP A 173 -6.21 -3.16 -23.22
N GLU A 174 -6.15 -2.32 -22.18
CA GLU A 174 -5.32 -2.57 -20.99
C GLU A 174 -5.90 -3.64 -20.09
N THR A 175 -7.20 -3.58 -19.77
CA THR A 175 -7.85 -4.59 -18.91
C THR A 175 -8.03 -5.94 -19.60
N GLY A 176 -8.02 -5.97 -20.93
CA GLY A 176 -8.43 -7.12 -21.72
C GLY A 176 -9.94 -7.37 -21.69
N ASP A 177 -10.72 -6.43 -21.15
CA ASP A 177 -12.19 -6.50 -21.00
C ASP A 177 -12.83 -5.10 -21.20
N THR A 178 -13.73 -4.65 -20.33
CA THR A 178 -14.30 -3.31 -20.37
C THR A 178 -13.33 -2.27 -19.81
N GLU A 179 -13.50 -1.02 -20.23
CA GLU A 179 -12.79 0.08 -19.61
C GLU A 179 -13.24 0.30 -18.16
N VAL A 180 -12.32 0.79 -17.34
CA VAL A 180 -12.53 1.12 -15.94
C VAL A 180 -12.11 2.57 -15.72
N GLU A 181 -13.03 3.38 -15.25
CA GLU A 181 -12.79 4.76 -14.81
C GLU A 181 -12.23 4.74 -13.39
N VAL A 182 -11.27 5.63 -13.15
CA VAL A 182 -10.67 5.83 -11.85
C VAL A 182 -10.64 7.31 -11.54
N ASP A 183 -11.34 7.70 -10.49
CA ASP A 183 -11.53 9.08 -10.13
C ASP A 183 -11.03 9.41 -8.71
N TYR A 184 -11.43 10.57 -8.20
CA TYR A 184 -11.05 10.97 -6.86
C TYR A 184 -11.78 10.21 -5.74
N GLY A 185 -12.99 9.73 -5.98
CA GLY A 185 -13.72 8.84 -5.07
C GLY A 185 -12.93 7.56 -4.81
N ASP A 186 -12.39 6.96 -5.87
CA ASP A 186 -11.52 5.78 -5.78
C ASP A 186 -10.25 6.05 -4.98
N VAL A 187 -9.61 7.20 -5.23
CA VAL A 187 -8.43 7.65 -4.50
C VAL A 187 -8.72 7.78 -3.00
N LEU A 188 -9.88 8.33 -2.64
CA LEU A 188 -10.32 8.46 -1.24
C LEU A 188 -10.56 7.09 -0.61
N LEU A 189 -11.15 6.14 -1.34
CA LEU A 189 -11.36 4.79 -0.84
C LEU A 189 -10.04 4.04 -0.62
N ILE A 190 -9.07 4.20 -1.51
CA ILE A 190 -7.72 3.66 -1.35
C ILE A 190 -7.02 4.28 -0.13
N LYS A 191 -7.14 5.61 0.08
CA LYS A 191 -6.65 6.26 1.31
C LYS A 191 -7.28 5.65 2.56
N ALA A 192 -8.59 5.41 2.54
CA ALA A 192 -9.30 4.77 3.65
C ALA A 192 -8.75 3.37 3.95
N ALA A 193 -8.53 2.56 2.90
CA ALA A 193 -7.94 1.22 3.03
C ALA A 193 -6.51 1.28 3.60
N TYR A 194 -5.67 2.22 3.15
CA TYR A 194 -4.30 2.38 3.65
C TYR A 194 -4.26 2.82 5.11
N TYR A 195 -5.13 3.76 5.51
CA TYR A 195 -5.26 4.14 6.91
C TYR A 195 -5.77 2.99 7.80
N ALA A 196 -6.73 2.18 7.32
CA ALA A 196 -7.22 1.02 8.06
C ALA A 196 -6.14 -0.05 8.22
N LEU A 197 -5.35 -0.30 7.16
CA LEU A 197 -4.22 -1.20 7.20
C LEU A 197 -3.16 -0.71 8.18
N LYS A 198 -2.75 0.56 8.09
CA LYS A 198 -1.82 1.19 9.05
C LYS A 198 -2.32 1.05 10.49
N GLY A 199 -3.59 1.35 10.74
CA GLY A 199 -4.21 1.24 12.06
C GLY A 199 -4.12 -0.18 12.62
N SER A 200 -4.36 -1.19 11.78
CA SER A 200 -4.27 -2.60 12.14
C SER A 200 -2.83 -3.03 12.43
N LEU A 201 -1.87 -2.64 11.59
CA LEU A 201 -0.45 -2.93 11.79
C LEU A 201 0.07 -2.34 13.09
N LEU A 202 -0.20 -1.07 13.35
CA LEU A 202 0.21 -0.40 14.59
C LEU A 202 -0.47 -0.98 15.83
N PHE A 203 -1.73 -1.42 15.70
CA PHE A 203 -2.43 -2.13 16.78
C PHE A 203 -1.67 -3.41 17.14
N PHE A 204 -1.36 -4.26 16.17
CA PHE A 204 -0.59 -5.48 16.42
C PHE A 204 0.81 -5.18 16.93
N ALA A 205 1.46 -4.16 16.37
CA ALA A 205 2.80 -3.75 16.76
C ALA A 205 2.90 -3.19 18.18
N SER A 206 1.78 -2.80 18.80
CA SER A 206 1.77 -2.26 20.16
C SER A 206 1.91 -3.33 21.26
N TYR A 207 1.82 -4.61 20.90
CA TYR A 207 1.89 -5.71 21.86
C TYR A 207 3.21 -6.48 21.73
N ASP A 208 3.67 -7.04 22.85
CA ASP A 208 4.83 -7.92 22.88
C ASP A 208 4.50 -9.21 22.13
N MET A 209 5.20 -9.40 21.02
CA MET A 209 5.10 -10.57 20.16
C MET A 209 6.40 -11.39 20.22
N ASP A 210 7.26 -11.21 21.23
CA ASP A 210 8.56 -11.90 21.34
C ASP A 210 8.40 -13.37 21.75
N VAL A 211 7.87 -14.14 20.81
CA VAL A 211 7.68 -15.58 20.91
C VAL A 211 8.51 -16.29 19.85
N ASN A 212 9.03 -17.46 20.18
CA ASN A 212 9.72 -18.29 19.20
C ASN A 212 8.68 -18.99 18.30
N LEU A 213 8.43 -18.42 17.13
CA LEU A 213 7.46 -18.92 16.16
C LEU A 213 7.80 -20.33 15.67
N ARG A 214 9.08 -20.67 15.56
CA ARG A 214 9.51 -22.01 15.17
C ARG A 214 9.14 -23.05 16.23
N ASP A 215 9.44 -22.80 17.49
CA ASP A 215 9.08 -23.70 18.59
C ASP A 215 7.56 -23.91 18.64
N ILE A 216 6.78 -22.83 18.50
CA ILE A 216 5.31 -22.90 18.44
C ILE A 216 4.87 -23.75 17.24
N SER A 217 5.45 -23.52 16.06
CA SER A 217 5.13 -24.29 14.84
C SER A 217 5.41 -25.78 15.00
N LEU A 218 6.52 -26.15 15.66
CA LEU A 218 6.92 -27.53 15.91
C LEU A 218 5.97 -28.24 16.88
N ILE A 219 5.64 -27.60 18.01
CA ILE A 219 4.73 -28.17 19.00
C ILE A 219 3.32 -28.29 18.42
N SER A 220 2.90 -27.31 17.60
CA SER A 220 1.63 -27.34 16.85
C SER A 220 1.58 -28.50 15.85
N ALA A 221 2.63 -28.67 15.05
CA ALA A 221 2.76 -29.78 14.09
C ALA A 221 2.65 -31.16 14.75
N MET A 222 3.10 -31.28 16.01
CA MET A 222 2.99 -32.52 16.78
C MET A 222 1.61 -32.71 17.45
N GLY A 223 0.70 -31.73 17.35
CA GLY A 223 -0.63 -31.77 17.95
C GLY A 223 -0.64 -31.54 19.47
N PHE A 224 0.40 -30.94 20.03
CA PHE A 224 0.57 -30.78 21.47
C PHE A 224 0.49 -29.32 21.96
N LEU A 225 0.25 -28.36 21.07
CA LEU A 225 0.25 -26.93 21.40
C LEU A 225 -0.84 -26.62 22.42
N GLN A 226 -0.44 -26.03 23.54
CA GLN A 226 -1.31 -25.53 24.58
C GLN A 226 -0.98 -24.06 24.85
N ILE A 227 -1.93 -23.17 24.58
CA ILE A 227 -1.74 -21.71 24.73
C ILE A 227 -1.22 -21.34 26.14
N GLN A 228 -1.79 -21.92 27.20
CA GLN A 228 -1.34 -21.63 28.56
C GLN A 228 0.13 -22.03 28.77
N ARG A 229 0.48 -23.30 28.51
CA ARG A 229 1.80 -23.85 28.82
C ARG A 229 2.89 -23.34 27.87
N ASP A 230 2.60 -23.33 26.57
CA ASP A 230 3.61 -23.15 25.53
C ASP A 230 3.73 -21.69 25.07
N ILE A 231 2.73 -20.85 25.38
CA ILE A 231 2.75 -19.41 25.08
C ILE A 231 2.78 -18.61 26.38
N LEU A 232 1.71 -18.61 27.18
CA LEU A 232 1.59 -17.67 28.31
C LEU A 232 2.56 -17.96 29.47
N ASP A 233 2.79 -19.23 29.82
CA ASP A 233 3.72 -19.61 30.88
C ASP A 233 5.18 -19.48 30.44
N LYS A 234 5.47 -19.76 29.15
CA LYS A 234 6.81 -19.71 28.56
C LYS A 234 7.25 -18.29 28.20
N TYR A 235 6.31 -17.46 27.76
CA TYR A 235 6.51 -16.06 27.39
C TYR A 235 5.54 -15.20 28.21
N PRO A 236 5.84 -14.92 29.49
CA PRO A 236 4.93 -14.20 30.38
C PRO A 236 4.58 -12.78 29.90
N ALA A 237 5.45 -12.18 29.09
CA ALA A 237 5.25 -10.87 28.49
C ALA A 237 4.40 -10.91 27.21
N ALA A 238 4.21 -12.07 26.58
CA ALA A 238 3.48 -12.17 25.32
C ALA A 238 2.08 -11.55 25.43
N LEU A 239 1.72 -10.75 24.42
CA LEU A 239 0.48 -9.98 24.33
C LEU A 239 0.30 -8.91 25.42
N GLN A 240 1.32 -8.63 26.23
CA GLN A 240 1.31 -7.43 27.07
C GLN A 240 1.54 -6.20 26.20
N LEU A 241 0.94 -5.09 26.62
CA LEU A 241 1.16 -3.81 25.96
C LEU A 241 2.61 -3.39 26.17
N LEU A 242 3.28 -3.01 25.08
CA LEU A 242 4.62 -2.44 25.15
C LEU A 242 4.59 -1.09 25.85
N SER A 243 5.74 -0.65 26.36
CA SER A 243 5.91 0.71 26.86
C SER A 243 6.36 1.63 25.73
N ASP A 244 6.12 2.94 25.88
CA ASP A 244 6.66 3.94 24.97
C ASP A 244 8.20 3.79 24.83
N PRO A 245 8.76 3.96 23.61
CA PRO A 245 8.11 4.46 22.39
C PRO A 245 7.42 3.38 21.51
N ASP A 246 7.46 2.10 21.88
CA ASP A 246 7.01 0.99 21.03
C ASP A 246 5.50 0.68 21.16
N ASN A 247 4.78 1.50 21.94
CA ASN A 247 3.33 1.46 22.05
C ASN A 247 2.72 2.45 21.06
N HIS A 248 2.04 1.92 20.05
CA HIS A 248 1.47 2.69 18.95
C HIS A 248 -0.06 2.77 19.00
N LEU A 249 -0.70 2.51 20.15
CA LEU A 249 -2.17 2.49 20.23
C LEU A 249 -2.82 3.84 19.91
N ASP A 250 -2.19 4.96 20.31
CA ASP A 250 -2.71 6.29 19.98
C ASP A 250 -2.61 6.59 18.48
N GLU A 251 -1.51 6.20 17.84
CA GLU A 251 -1.32 6.32 16.40
C GLU A 251 -2.25 5.38 15.62
N SER A 252 -2.43 4.15 16.09
CA SER A 252 -3.38 3.17 15.55
C SER A 252 -4.80 3.72 15.57
N LYS A 253 -5.22 4.29 16.72
CA LYS A 253 -6.53 4.95 16.85
C LYS A 253 -6.67 6.09 15.85
N GLN A 254 -5.66 6.97 15.73
CA GLN A 254 -5.73 8.08 14.81
C GLN A 254 -5.81 7.61 13.35
N ALA A 255 -5.09 6.54 13.00
CA ALA A 255 -5.17 5.95 11.66
C ALA A 255 -6.58 5.40 11.38
N PHE A 256 -7.23 4.71 12.31
CA PHE A 256 -8.61 4.27 12.13
C PHE A 256 -9.60 5.44 12.00
N LEU A 257 -9.42 6.53 12.74
CA LEU A 257 -10.25 7.73 12.57
C LEU A 257 -10.06 8.33 11.18
N ASN A 258 -8.82 8.45 10.71
CA ASN A 258 -8.55 8.93 9.36
C ASN A 258 -9.14 8.00 8.28
N ALA A 259 -9.14 6.68 8.52
CA ALA A 259 -9.78 5.72 7.62
C ALA A 259 -11.29 5.96 7.51
N ILE A 260 -11.96 6.18 8.64
CA ILE A 260 -13.39 6.49 8.69
C ILE A 260 -13.67 7.81 7.96
N ASP A 261 -12.89 8.86 8.24
CA ASP A 261 -13.08 10.17 7.61
C ASP A 261 -12.87 10.11 6.09
N ALA A 262 -11.84 9.37 5.63
CA ALA A 262 -11.59 9.16 4.20
C ALA A 262 -12.68 8.32 3.53
N TYR A 263 -13.19 7.30 4.20
CA TYR A 263 -14.30 6.49 3.68
C TYR A 263 -15.59 7.31 3.56
N ILE A 264 -15.92 8.14 4.55
CA ILE A 264 -17.08 9.03 4.48
C ILE A 264 -16.93 10.00 3.31
N ALA A 265 -15.73 10.57 3.12
CA ALA A 265 -15.46 11.45 1.99
C ALA A 265 -15.59 10.72 0.64
N ALA A 266 -15.10 9.47 0.53
CA ALA A 266 -15.25 8.65 -0.67
C ALA A 266 -16.73 8.39 -0.97
N TYR A 267 -17.49 7.98 0.04
CA TYR A 267 -18.93 7.75 -0.07
C TYR A 267 -19.68 9.01 -0.52
N ASP A 268 -19.40 10.16 0.09
CA ASP A 268 -20.03 11.43 -0.27
C ASP A 268 -19.65 11.89 -1.69
N PHE A 269 -18.45 11.55 -2.18
CA PHE A 269 -17.99 11.87 -3.54
C PHE A 269 -18.72 10.98 -4.56
N ILE A 270 -18.58 9.66 -4.43
CA ILE A 270 -19.15 8.64 -5.33
C ILE A 270 -20.69 8.79 -5.41
N THR A 271 -21.36 9.02 -4.27
CA THR A 271 -22.84 9.15 -4.30
C THR A 271 -23.34 10.51 -4.80
N ALA A 272 -22.46 11.49 -4.99
CA ALA A 272 -22.79 12.80 -5.53
C ALA A 272 -22.51 12.91 -7.04
N GLU A 273 -21.85 11.91 -7.62
CA GLU A 273 -21.62 11.82 -9.07
C GLU A 273 -22.93 11.71 -9.86
N GLU A 274 -22.89 12.21 -11.09
CA GLU A 274 -24.05 12.25 -11.99
C GLU A 274 -23.86 11.39 -13.25
N ASP A 275 -22.69 10.77 -13.42
CA ASP A 275 -22.32 9.88 -14.52
C ASP A 275 -22.64 8.40 -14.24
N GLU A 276 -22.23 7.53 -15.15
CA GLU A 276 -22.53 6.11 -15.10
C GLU A 276 -21.54 5.41 -14.18
N GLN A 277 -22.03 4.85 -13.08
CA GLN A 277 -21.19 4.23 -12.05
C GLN A 277 -20.70 2.82 -12.41
N ALA A 278 -21.18 2.26 -13.53
CA ALA A 278 -20.96 0.86 -13.88
C ALA A 278 -19.53 0.59 -14.38
N ASN A 279 -18.83 1.64 -14.82
CA ASN A 279 -17.43 1.58 -15.24
C ASN A 279 -16.45 2.06 -14.16
N ASP A 280 -16.90 2.48 -12.98
CA ASP A 280 -15.99 2.95 -11.93
C ASP A 280 -15.25 1.79 -11.27
N LEU A 281 -14.02 2.04 -10.82
CA LEU A 281 -13.24 1.07 -10.08
C LEU A 281 -13.94 0.66 -8.78
N PHE A 282 -14.52 1.62 -8.06
CA PHE A 282 -15.37 1.39 -6.91
C PHE A 282 -16.67 2.19 -7.00
N PHE A 283 -17.79 1.46 -7.06
CA PHE A 283 -19.12 2.06 -6.96
C PHE A 283 -19.90 1.46 -5.78
N PHE A 284 -20.87 2.22 -5.27
CA PHE A 284 -21.85 1.71 -4.33
C PHE A 284 -23.11 1.29 -5.08
N ASP A 285 -23.33 -0.02 -5.17
CA ASP A 285 -24.56 -0.56 -5.72
C ASP A 285 -25.76 0.01 -4.93
N SER A 286 -26.61 0.76 -5.61
CA SER A 286 -27.89 1.15 -5.04
C SER A 286 -28.78 -0.08 -5.09
N ASP A 287 -29.26 -0.57 -3.94
CA ASP A 287 -30.26 -1.65 -3.88
C ASP A 287 -31.28 -1.47 -5.02
N GLU A 288 -31.22 -2.38 -6.02
CA GLU A 288 -31.94 -2.29 -7.29
C GLU A 288 -33.44 -1.90 -7.11
N GLU A 289 -33.93 -1.02 -7.99
CA GLU A 289 -35.38 -0.85 -8.26
C GLU A 289 -36.00 -2.10 -8.91
#